data_AF-A0A350XFR8-F1
#
_entry.id   AF-A0A350XFR8-F1
#
_cell.length_a   1.000
_cell.length_b   1.000
_cell.length_c   1.000
_cell.angle_alpha   90.00
_cell.angle_beta   90.00
_cell.angle_gamma   90.00
#
_symmetry.space_group_name_H-M   'P 1'
#
loop_
_entity.id
_entity.type
_entity.pdbx_description
1 polymer ?
#
loop_
_entity_poly.entity_id
_entity_poly.type
_entity_poly.pdbx_seq_one_letter_code
_entity_poly.pdbx_strand_id
1 'polypeptide(L)'
;HAQALPIVDPILQQSEEIAIAQYQELAGAATGKTSHDLKDVISSAYYQRVDSLFVPVGQQQWGHFDPETMSVDLHAEPEADDEDLLNFAAVYTIINGGTVYAVEPEKVPDEAPVAAIYRY
;
A
#
# COMPACT_ATOMS: atom_id res chain seq x y z
N HIS A 1 -22.78 -15.64 -0.15
CA HIS A 1 -21.77 -16.58 0.38
C HIS A 1 -20.87 -15.81 1.32
N ALA A 2 -21.13 -15.86 2.63
CA ALA A 2 -20.32 -15.18 3.65
C ALA A 2 -20.42 -16.00 4.95
N GLN A 3 -19.66 -17.07 5.02
CA GLN A 3 -19.54 -17.89 6.23
C GLN A 3 -18.11 -18.35 6.40
N ALA A 4 -17.33 -17.43 6.94
CA ALA A 4 -16.08 -17.55 7.68
C ALA A 4 -15.84 -16.08 8.12
N LEU A 5 -15.70 -15.66 9.39
CA LEU A 5 -14.47 -15.84 10.17
C LEU A 5 -14.55 -15.07 11.53
N PRO A 6 -14.84 -15.71 12.67
CA PRO A 6 -14.56 -15.10 14.00
C PRO A 6 -13.15 -15.39 14.52
N ILE A 7 -12.43 -16.33 13.90
CA ILE A 7 -11.11 -16.83 14.34
C ILE A 7 -9.95 -16.19 13.56
N VAL A 8 -10.21 -15.64 12.37
CA VAL A 8 -9.17 -15.03 11.54
C VAL A 8 -8.93 -13.55 11.88
N ASP A 9 -9.92 -12.87 12.48
CA ASP A 9 -9.76 -11.48 12.93
C ASP A 9 -8.56 -11.25 13.87
N PRO A 10 -8.32 -12.05 14.94
CA PRO A 10 -7.22 -11.78 15.86
C PRO A 10 -5.83 -12.02 15.24
N ILE A 11 -5.71 -13.01 14.34
CA ILE A 11 -4.45 -13.34 13.68
C ILE A 11 -4.11 -12.28 12.63
N LEU A 12 -5.11 -11.84 11.86
CA LEU A 12 -4.96 -10.73 10.92
C LEU A 12 -4.54 -9.45 11.66
N GLN A 13 -5.21 -9.13 12.75
CA GLN A 13 -4.87 -7.96 13.57
C GLN A 13 -3.44 -8.05 14.13
N GLN A 14 -3.03 -9.22 14.62
CA GLN A 14 -1.65 -9.41 15.09
C GLN A 14 -0.63 -9.25 13.96
N SER A 15 -0.91 -9.75 12.75
CA SER A 15 -0.02 -9.58 11.60
C SER A 15 0.10 -8.12 11.15
N GLU A 16 -1.00 -7.34 11.20
CA GLU A 16 -1.02 -5.90 10.93
C GLU A 16 -0.14 -5.16 11.95
N GLU A 17 -0.33 -5.40 13.25
CA GLU A 17 0.44 -4.75 14.32
C GLU A 17 1.95 -5.03 14.20
N ILE A 18 2.33 -6.29 13.88
CA ILE A 18 3.74 -6.66 13.64
C ILE A 18 4.30 -5.92 12.42
N ALA A 19 3.54 -5.87 11.32
CA ALA A 19 3.98 -5.20 10.10
C ALA A 19 4.15 -3.68 10.32
N ILE A 20 3.22 -3.04 11.04
CA ILE A 20 3.33 -1.62 11.40
C ILE A 20 4.60 -1.38 12.25
N ALA A 21 4.86 -2.22 13.24
CA ALA A 21 6.07 -2.11 14.06
C ALA A 21 7.35 -2.28 13.22
N GLN A 22 7.35 -3.23 12.28
CA GLN A 22 8.47 -3.45 11.35
C GLN A 22 8.69 -2.23 10.44
N TYR A 23 7.62 -1.63 9.91
CA TYR A 23 7.72 -0.41 9.13
C TYR A 23 8.39 0.70 9.94
N GLN A 24 7.93 0.95 11.17
CA GLN A 24 8.45 2.01 12.03
C GLN A 24 9.94 1.82 12.35
N GLU A 25 10.37 0.58 12.61
CA GLU A 25 11.78 0.24 12.82
C GLU A 25 12.63 0.55 11.58
N LEU A 26 12.19 0.11 10.40
CA LEU A 26 12.92 0.30 9.14
C LEU A 26 12.99 1.77 8.71
N ALA A 27 11.91 2.52 8.92
CA ALA A 27 11.82 3.95 8.66
C ALA A 27 12.76 4.74 9.59
N GLY A 28 12.73 4.45 10.90
CA GLY A 28 13.59 5.09 11.89
C GLY A 28 15.09 4.81 11.70
N ALA A 29 15.43 3.64 11.16
CA ALA A 29 16.81 3.26 10.85
C ALA A 29 17.32 3.84 9.50
N ALA A 30 16.49 4.60 8.77
CA ALA A 30 16.84 5.20 7.47
C ALA A 30 17.45 4.19 6.47
N THR A 31 16.91 2.97 6.45
CA THR A 31 17.44 1.86 5.64
C THR A 31 17.19 1.99 4.14
N GLY A 32 16.28 2.89 3.73
CA GLY A 32 15.77 2.99 2.36
C GLY A 32 14.79 1.89 1.98
N LYS A 33 14.37 1.04 2.93
CA LYS A 33 13.44 -0.08 2.70
C LYS A 33 11.98 0.28 2.95
N THR A 34 11.66 1.55 3.14
CA THR A 34 10.29 2.01 3.33
C THR A 34 10.03 3.21 2.44
N SER A 35 8.77 3.39 2.04
CA SER A 35 8.30 4.63 1.45
C SER A 35 6.87 4.91 1.89
N HIS A 36 6.57 6.20 2.07
CA HIS A 36 5.23 6.72 2.23
C HIS A 36 4.81 7.65 1.08
N ASP A 37 5.67 7.81 0.07
CA ASP A 37 5.34 8.58 -1.12
C ASP A 37 4.56 7.70 -2.09
N LEU A 38 3.35 8.14 -2.45
CA LEU A 38 2.47 7.34 -3.30
C LEU A 38 3.09 7.04 -4.66
N LYS A 39 3.82 7.98 -5.29
CA LYS A 39 4.40 7.75 -6.62
C LYS A 39 5.49 6.69 -6.59
N ASP A 40 6.32 6.73 -5.55
CA ASP A 40 7.34 5.71 -5.31
C ASP A 40 6.71 4.34 -5.03
N VAL A 41 5.61 4.31 -4.26
CA VAL A 41 4.89 3.08 -3.94
C VAL A 41 4.24 2.45 -5.16
N ILE A 42 3.60 3.25 -6.03
CA ILE A 42 2.96 2.76 -7.27
C ILE A 42 3.99 2.09 -8.19
N SER A 43 5.08 2.80 -8.47
CA SER A 43 6.15 2.27 -9.32
C SER A 43 6.82 1.04 -8.70
N SER A 44 7.01 1.03 -7.38
CA SER A 44 7.58 -0.11 -6.66
C SER A 44 6.65 -1.32 -6.61
N ALA A 45 5.34 -1.12 -6.48
CA ALA A 45 4.35 -2.19 -6.54
C ALA A 45 4.37 -2.85 -7.93
N TYR A 46 4.38 -2.04 -8.99
CA TYR A 46 4.48 -2.50 -10.37
C TYR A 46 5.76 -3.34 -10.60
N TYR A 47 6.91 -2.88 -10.09
CA TYR A 47 8.20 -3.59 -10.21
C TYR A 47 8.45 -4.69 -9.18
N GLN A 48 7.41 -5.20 -8.51
CA GLN A 48 7.52 -6.31 -7.56
C GLN A 48 8.50 -6.01 -6.39
N ARG A 49 8.68 -4.74 -6.04
CA ARG A 49 9.57 -4.31 -4.94
C ARG A 49 8.87 -4.28 -3.59
N VAL A 50 7.55 -4.14 -3.58
CA VAL A 50 6.76 -4.09 -2.35
C VAL A 50 6.69 -5.51 -1.74
N ASP A 51 7.11 -5.59 -0.49
CA ASP A 51 6.91 -6.75 0.38
C ASP A 51 5.57 -6.64 1.11
N SER A 52 5.37 -5.52 1.80
CA SER A 52 4.18 -5.24 2.59
C SER A 52 3.66 -3.85 2.28
N LEU A 53 2.35 -3.70 2.07
CA LEU A 53 1.68 -2.44 1.75
C LEU A 53 0.60 -2.15 2.78
N PHE A 54 0.54 -0.92 3.30
CA PHE A 54 -0.54 -0.42 4.15
C PHE A 54 -1.38 0.56 3.34
N VAL A 55 -2.65 0.21 3.11
CA VAL A 55 -3.59 0.99 2.28
C VAL A 55 -4.77 1.42 3.12
N PRO A 56 -5.16 2.72 3.10
CA PRO A 56 -6.32 3.18 3.84
C PRO A 56 -7.62 2.66 3.25
N VAL A 57 -8.48 2.09 4.09
CA VAL A 57 -9.84 1.68 3.68
C VAL A 57 -10.72 2.90 3.42
N GLY A 58 -11.57 2.80 2.39
CA GLY A 58 -12.56 3.83 2.07
C GLY A 58 -11.99 5.14 1.50
N GLN A 59 -10.69 5.18 1.20
CA GLN A 59 -10.05 6.28 0.48
C GLN A 59 -9.69 5.86 -0.93
N GLN A 60 -9.62 6.84 -1.82
CA GLN A 60 -9.23 6.66 -3.21
C GLN A 60 -8.28 7.78 -3.58
N GLN A 61 -7.32 7.47 -4.45
CA GLN A 61 -6.50 8.49 -5.09
C GLN A 61 -6.60 8.29 -6.59
N TRP A 62 -7.22 9.25 -7.27
CA TRP A 62 -7.41 9.21 -8.72
C TRP A 62 -6.14 9.64 -9.44
N GLY A 63 -5.93 9.07 -10.62
CA GLY A 63 -4.85 9.45 -11.51
C GLY A 63 -4.51 8.37 -12.51
N HIS A 64 -3.32 8.50 -13.10
CA HIS A 64 -2.82 7.63 -14.14
C HIS A 64 -1.40 7.17 -13.84
N PHE A 65 -1.11 5.89 -14.11
CA PHE A 65 0.24 5.35 -14.11
C PHE A 65 0.65 4.93 -15.52
N ASP A 66 1.75 5.50 -16.02
CA ASP A 66 2.33 5.14 -17.31
C ASP A 66 3.48 4.12 -17.13
N PRO A 67 3.29 2.85 -17.54
CA PRO A 67 4.30 1.82 -17.42
C PRO A 67 5.44 1.91 -18.44
N GLU A 68 5.41 2.84 -19.40
CA GLU A 68 6.55 3.10 -20.29
C GLU A 68 7.52 4.11 -19.66
N THR A 69 6.97 5.14 -19.01
CA THR A 69 7.76 6.24 -18.42
C THR A 69 7.96 6.14 -16.91
N MET A 70 7.23 5.22 -16.25
CA MET A 70 7.13 5.13 -14.78
C MET A 70 6.60 6.41 -14.14
N SER A 71 5.83 7.19 -14.88
CA SER A 71 5.25 8.42 -14.37
C SER A 71 3.91 8.15 -13.69
N VAL A 72 3.68 8.86 -12.59
CA VAL A 72 2.41 8.86 -11.87
C VAL A 72 1.87 10.28 -11.90
N ASP A 73 0.73 10.45 -12.55
CA ASP A 73 -0.05 11.68 -12.52
C ASP A 73 -1.19 11.53 -11.50
N LEU A 74 -1.34 12.52 -10.62
CA LEU A 74 -2.29 12.48 -9.52
C LEU A 74 -3.36 13.53 -9.74
N HIS A 75 -4.62 13.11 -9.67
CA HIS A 75 -5.77 13.98 -9.85
C HIS A 75 -6.55 14.12 -8.54
N ALA A 76 -7.01 15.34 -8.24
CA ALA A 76 -7.80 15.61 -7.03
C ALA A 76 -9.24 15.11 -7.15
N GLU A 77 -9.76 15.04 -8.37
CA GLU A 77 -11.09 14.56 -8.73
C GLU A 77 -10.94 13.51 -9.85
N PRO A 78 -11.87 12.56 -9.98
CA PRO A 78 -11.80 11.55 -11.02
C PRO A 78 -11.96 12.17 -12.41
N GLU A 79 -11.00 11.92 -13.29
CA GLU A 79 -11.07 12.25 -14.71
C GLU A 79 -11.43 11.03 -15.58
N ALA A 80 -11.60 11.25 -16.88
CA ALA A 80 -11.82 10.16 -17.82
C ALA A 80 -10.56 9.29 -17.89
N ASP A 81 -10.75 7.97 -17.87
CA ASP A 81 -9.68 6.95 -17.89
C ASP A 81 -8.79 6.90 -16.64
N ASP A 82 -9.13 7.66 -15.58
CA ASP A 82 -8.48 7.52 -14.28
C ASP A 82 -8.76 6.16 -13.64
N GLU A 83 -7.75 5.69 -12.92
CA GLU A 83 -7.88 4.56 -12.03
C GLU A 83 -7.66 4.98 -10.58
N ASP A 84 -8.11 4.12 -9.66
CA ASP A 84 -7.80 4.27 -8.25
C ASP A 84 -6.39 3.73 -8.01
N LEU A 85 -5.43 4.64 -7.84
CA LEU A 85 -4.03 4.32 -7.69
C LEU A 85 -3.74 3.57 -6.38
N LEU A 86 -4.49 3.82 -5.31
CA LEU A 86 -4.36 3.01 -4.08
C LEU A 86 -4.75 1.56 -4.34
N ASN A 87 -5.84 1.36 -5.09
CA ASN A 87 -6.24 0.04 -5.53
C ASN A 87 -5.24 -0.58 -6.53
N PHE A 88 -4.67 0.19 -7.45
CA PHE A 88 -3.60 -0.27 -8.34
C PHE A 88 -2.41 -0.81 -7.53
N ALA A 89 -1.91 -0.04 -6.56
CA ALA A 89 -0.81 -0.47 -5.69
C ALA A 89 -1.14 -1.77 -4.95
N ALA A 90 -2.36 -1.89 -4.42
CA ALA A 90 -2.83 -3.08 -3.72
C ALA A 90 -2.86 -4.31 -4.65
N VAL A 91 -3.46 -4.19 -5.84
CA VAL A 91 -3.54 -5.27 -6.83
C VAL A 91 -2.14 -5.72 -7.23
N TYR A 92 -1.27 -4.78 -7.63
CA TYR A 92 0.08 -5.12 -8.06
C TYR A 92 0.93 -5.72 -6.94
N THR A 93 0.74 -5.28 -5.70
CA THR A 93 1.40 -5.90 -4.53
C THR A 93 0.96 -7.36 -4.39
N ILE A 94 -0.34 -7.64 -4.42
CA ILE A 94 -0.88 -9.01 -4.27
C ILE A 94 -0.38 -9.92 -5.40
N ILE A 95 -0.55 -9.52 -6.67
CA ILE A 95 -0.17 -10.38 -7.80
C ILE A 95 1.35 -10.61 -7.87
N ASN A 96 2.14 -9.68 -7.35
CA ASN A 96 3.58 -9.80 -7.28
C ASN A 96 4.08 -10.55 -6.03
N GLY A 97 3.17 -11.01 -5.17
CA GLY A 97 3.46 -11.86 -4.00
C GLY A 97 3.80 -11.10 -2.72
N GLY A 98 3.46 -9.81 -2.64
CA GLY A 98 3.49 -9.05 -1.40
C GLY A 98 2.19 -9.20 -0.59
N THR A 99 2.18 -8.62 0.61
CA THR A 99 1.03 -8.61 1.53
C THR A 99 0.42 -7.21 1.56
N VAL A 100 -0.91 -7.13 1.53
CA VAL A 100 -1.64 -5.86 1.68
C VAL A 100 -2.40 -5.89 3.00
N TYR A 101 -2.17 -4.87 3.81
CA TYR A 101 -2.92 -4.57 5.03
C TYR A 101 -3.84 -3.40 4.74
N ALA A 102 -5.13 -3.69 4.64
CA ALA A 102 -6.17 -2.67 4.51
C ALA A 102 -6.51 -2.15 5.92
N VAL A 103 -6.10 -0.93 6.22
CA VAL A 103 -6.16 -0.35 7.57
C VAL A 103 -7.02 0.90 7.61
N GLU A 104 -7.48 1.29 8.80
CA GLU A 104 -8.09 2.62 8.99
C GLU A 104 -7.08 3.72 8.59
N PRO A 105 -7.53 4.85 8.01
CA PRO A 105 -6.65 5.96 7.62
C PRO A 105 -5.62 6.37 8.68
N GLU A 106 -6.05 6.41 9.94
CA GLU A 106 -5.25 6.81 11.10
C GLU A 106 -4.20 5.77 11.50
N LYS A 107 -4.32 4.55 10.98
CA LYS A 107 -3.38 3.45 11.20
C LYS A 107 -2.36 3.31 10.08
N VAL A 108 -2.49 4.04 8.97
CA VAL A 108 -1.42 4.07 7.97
C VAL A 108 -0.19 4.68 8.63
N PRO A 109 0.98 4.00 8.60
CA PRO A 109 2.20 4.54 9.18
C PRO A 109 2.52 5.95 8.65
N ASP A 110 3.12 6.76 9.52
CA ASP A 110 3.47 8.17 9.28
C ASP A 110 2.30 9.11 8.94
N GLU A 111 1.05 8.71 9.22
CA GLU A 111 -0.16 9.47 8.83
C GLU A 111 -0.20 9.78 7.32
N ALA A 112 0.42 8.91 6.53
CA ALA A 112 0.59 9.06 5.09
C ALA A 112 -0.64 8.53 4.31
N PRO A 113 -0.81 8.94 3.03
CA PRO A 113 -1.86 8.37 2.18
C PRO A 113 -1.65 6.87 1.88
N VAL A 114 -0.42 6.38 2.00
CA VAL A 114 -0.03 4.98 1.83
C VAL A 114 1.32 4.76 2.51
N ALA A 115 1.64 3.52 2.88
CA ALA A 115 2.98 3.17 3.32
C ALA A 115 3.39 1.80 2.78
N ALA A 116 4.67 1.61 2.48
CA ALA A 116 5.21 0.36 1.96
C ALA A 116 6.52 -0.02 2.65
N ILE A 117 6.71 -1.33 2.82
CA ILE A 117 7.99 -1.98 3.08
C ILE A 117 8.46 -2.63 1.79
N TYR A 118 9.72 -2.42 1.43
CA TYR A 118 10.36 -3.00 0.26
C TYR A 118 11.15 -4.26 0.61
N ARG A 119 11.23 -5.17 -0.35
CA ARG A 119 11.93 -6.46 -0.23
C ARG A 119 13.45 -6.30 -0.07
N TYR A 120 14.03 -5.26 -0.69
CA TYR A 120 15.47 -5.02 -0.75
C TYR A 120 15.79 -3.53 -0.75
#